data_AF-A0A2Z4LVM3-F1
#
_entry.id   AF-A0A2Z4LVM3-F1
#
_cell.length_a   1.000
_cell.length_b   1.000
_cell.length_c   1.000
_cell.angle_alpha   90.00
_cell.angle_beta   90.00
_cell.angle_gamma   90.00
#
_symmetry.space_group_name_H-M   'P 1'
#
loop_
_entity.id
_entity.type
_entity.pdbx_description
1 polymer ?
#
loop_
_entity_poly.entity_id
_entity_poly.type
_entity_poly.pdbx_seq_one_letter_code
_entity_poly.pdbx_strand_id
1 'polypeptide(L)'
;MIQLKDRIYFNSLILNLRNQYHKNMFGDMMGMMGKLKETQQKVEATKKRMDTVLIDEASSDGHLKITITANREIKSITIDDTLLQDKEQLEDYLVITLNKAIAKATNVNETELAAVAKEGMPNIPGMDSMFK
;
A
#
# COMPACT_ATOMS: atom_id res chain seq x y z
N MET A 1 49.83 -33.84 -24.43
CA MET A 1 48.77 -33.18 -25.23
C MET A 1 47.35 -33.46 -24.73
N ILE A 2 47.00 -34.70 -24.33
CA ILE A 2 45.64 -35.07 -23.87
C ILE A 2 45.18 -34.26 -22.64
N GLN A 3 46.02 -34.16 -21.60
CA GLN A 3 45.76 -33.39 -20.38
C GLN A 3 45.46 -31.89 -20.60
N LEU A 4 45.98 -31.30 -21.68
CA LEU A 4 45.77 -29.88 -21.98
C LEU A 4 44.39 -29.64 -22.61
N LYS A 5 43.92 -30.56 -23.45
CA LYS A 5 42.58 -30.49 -24.04
C LYS A 5 41.50 -30.62 -22.95
N ASP A 6 41.67 -31.55 -22.02
CA ASP A 6 40.70 -31.80 -20.94
C ASP A 6 40.51 -30.57 -20.04
N ARG A 7 41.60 -29.84 -19.72
CA ARG A 7 41.52 -28.57 -18.99
C ARG A 7 40.77 -27.47 -19.75
N ILE A 8 40.93 -27.40 -21.07
CA ILE A 8 40.25 -26.40 -21.90
C ILE A 8 38.74 -26.69 -21.95
N TYR A 9 38.34 -27.95 -22.12
CA TYR A 9 36.92 -28.34 -22.08
C TYR A 9 36.29 -28.06 -20.71
N PHE A 10 36.98 -28.39 -19.62
CA PHE A 10 36.49 -28.13 -18.27
C PHE A 10 36.27 -26.62 -18.03
N ASN A 11 37.24 -25.78 -18.40
CA ASN A 11 37.12 -24.33 -18.26
C ASN A 11 35.98 -23.75 -19.13
N SER A 12 35.81 -24.25 -20.36
CA SER A 12 34.71 -23.83 -21.24
C SER A 12 33.34 -24.20 -20.67
N LEU A 13 33.20 -25.39 -20.08
CA LEU A 13 31.96 -25.84 -19.43
C LEU A 13 31.61 -24.96 -18.21
N ILE A 14 32.60 -24.66 -17.35
CA ILE A 14 32.40 -23.77 -16.20
C ILE A 14 31.99 -22.35 -16.65
N LEU A 15 32.59 -21.82 -17.72
CA LEU A 15 32.25 -20.51 -18.25
C LEU A 15 30.81 -20.47 -18.80
N ASN A 16 30.39 -21.52 -19.52
CA ASN A 16 29.04 -21.65 -20.04
C ASN A 16 28.00 -21.79 -18.93
N LEU A 17 28.27 -22.61 -17.92
CA LEU A 17 27.40 -22.74 -16.74
C LEU A 17 27.25 -21.39 -16.04
N ARG A 18 28.37 -20.70 -15.74
CA ARG A 18 28.36 -19.36 -15.12
C ARG A 18 27.53 -18.36 -15.93
N ASN A 19 27.71 -18.33 -17.26
CA ASN A 19 26.97 -17.43 -18.13
C ASN A 19 25.46 -17.76 -18.17
N GLN A 20 25.11 -19.04 -18.15
CA GLN A 20 23.71 -19.50 -18.10
C GLN A 20 23.05 -19.11 -16.77
N TYR A 21 23.75 -19.27 -15.63
CA TYR A 21 23.28 -18.80 -14.33
C TYR A 21 23.06 -17.27 -14.32
N HIS A 22 24.01 -16.47 -14.83
CA HIS A 22 23.85 -15.03 -14.91
C HIS A 22 22.67 -14.60 -15.80
N LYS A 23 22.46 -15.28 -16.94
CA LYS A 23 21.35 -14.97 -17.85
C LYS A 23 19.99 -15.23 -17.21
N ASN A 24 19.85 -16.33 -16.45
CA ASN A 24 18.63 -16.65 -15.73
C ASN A 24 18.37 -15.66 -14.59
N MET A 25 19.40 -15.34 -13.79
CA MET A 25 19.27 -14.34 -12.71
C MET A 25 18.94 -12.94 -13.24
N PHE A 26 19.49 -12.54 -14.39
CA PHE A 26 19.19 -11.26 -15.01
C PHE A 26 17.73 -11.21 -15.53
N GLY A 27 17.23 -12.30 -16.11
CA GLY A 27 15.82 -12.42 -16.51
C GLY A 27 14.87 -12.29 -15.33
N ASP A 28 15.15 -13.00 -14.24
CA ASP A 28 14.36 -12.95 -13.01
C ASP A 28 14.38 -11.56 -12.37
N MET A 29 15.55 -10.90 -12.35
CA MET A 29 15.71 -9.53 -11.85
C MET A 29 14.96 -8.50 -12.70
N MET A 30 15.01 -8.63 -14.03
CA MET A 30 14.29 -7.73 -14.94
C MET A 30 12.77 -7.90 -14.79
N GLY A 31 12.29 -9.14 -14.66
CA GLY A 31 10.89 -9.44 -14.37
C GLY A 31 10.42 -8.87 -13.02
N MET A 32 11.25 -9.00 -11.99
CA MET A 32 10.99 -8.40 -10.67
C MET A 32 10.92 -6.86 -10.75
N MET A 33 11.87 -6.22 -11.46
CA MET A 33 11.87 -4.76 -11.62
C MET A 33 10.64 -4.26 -12.39
N GLY A 34 10.16 -5.03 -13.37
CA GLY A 34 8.91 -4.75 -14.07
C GLY A 34 7.71 -4.73 -13.13
N LYS A 35 7.52 -5.79 -12.33
CA LYS A 35 6.44 -5.88 -11.34
C LYS A 35 6.51 -4.77 -10.30
N LEU A 36 7.69 -4.44 -9.80
CA LEU A 36 7.87 -3.35 -8.84
C LEU A 36 7.45 -1.99 -9.43
N LYS A 37 7.79 -1.70 -10.70
CA LYS A 37 7.35 -0.48 -11.38
C LYS A 37 5.84 -0.43 -11.55
N GLU A 38 5.21 -1.52 -11.98
CA GLU A 38 3.75 -1.59 -12.11
C GLU A 38 3.05 -1.38 -10.76
N THR A 39 3.58 -2.00 -9.71
CA THR A 39 3.09 -1.84 -8.33
C THR A 39 3.19 -0.39 -7.88
N GLN A 40 4.33 0.25 -8.12
CA GLN A 40 4.55 1.65 -7.79
C GLN A 40 3.48 2.54 -8.46
N GLN A 41 3.23 2.33 -9.76
CA GLN A 41 2.19 3.08 -10.48
C GLN A 41 0.79 2.83 -9.90
N LYS A 42 0.45 1.58 -9.56
CA LYS A 42 -0.83 1.26 -8.93
C LYS A 42 -0.98 1.91 -7.55
N VAL A 43 0.09 1.92 -6.74
CA VAL A 43 0.09 2.58 -5.42
C VAL A 43 -0.14 4.09 -5.59
N GLU A 44 0.56 4.74 -6.53
CA GLU A 44 0.36 6.16 -6.82
C GLU A 44 -1.07 6.47 -7.30
N ALA A 45 -1.61 5.65 -8.21
CA ALA A 45 -3.00 5.80 -8.66
C ALA A 45 -4.00 5.60 -7.50
N THR A 46 -3.73 4.64 -6.62
CA THR A 46 -4.57 4.36 -5.45
C THR A 46 -4.55 5.51 -4.45
N LYS A 47 -3.38 6.11 -4.18
CA LYS A 47 -3.27 7.33 -3.38
C LYS A 47 -4.15 8.45 -3.90
N LYS A 48 -4.12 8.71 -5.21
CA LYS A 48 -4.99 9.72 -5.84
C LYS A 48 -6.47 9.37 -5.73
N ARG A 49 -6.83 8.09 -5.84
CA ARG A 49 -8.22 7.66 -5.65
C ARG A 49 -8.71 7.94 -4.22
N MET A 50 -7.85 7.84 -3.21
CA MET A 50 -8.22 8.12 -1.80
C MET A 50 -8.69 9.57 -1.57
N ASP A 51 -8.31 10.52 -2.44
CA ASP A 51 -8.82 11.89 -2.40
C ASP A 51 -10.33 11.99 -2.73
N THR A 52 -10.86 10.95 -3.38
CA THR A 52 -12.26 10.92 -3.86
C THR A 52 -13.15 9.96 -3.08
N VAL A 53 -12.56 9.02 -2.32
CA VAL A 53 -13.32 8.08 -1.50
C VAL A 53 -13.88 8.81 -0.30
N LEU A 54 -15.20 9.00 -0.25
CA LEU A 54 -15.90 9.65 0.85
C LEU A 54 -16.26 8.64 1.95
N ILE A 55 -16.10 9.08 3.19
CA ILE A 55 -16.37 8.33 4.40
C ILE A 55 -17.20 9.23 5.31
N ASP A 56 -18.34 8.72 5.72
CA ASP A 56 -19.22 9.41 6.66
C ASP A 56 -19.06 8.85 8.06
N GLU A 57 -19.13 9.74 9.04
CA GLU A 57 -19.18 9.42 10.46
C GLU A 57 -20.16 10.39 11.16
N ALA A 58 -20.85 9.89 12.19
CA ALA A 58 -21.84 10.68 12.90
C ALA A 58 -21.73 10.48 14.41
N SER A 59 -22.21 11.46 15.17
CA SER A 59 -22.44 11.27 16.61
C SER A 59 -23.49 10.18 16.82
N SER A 60 -23.52 9.58 18.01
CA SER A 60 -24.40 8.45 18.33
C SER A 60 -25.90 8.77 18.18
N ASP A 61 -26.27 10.04 18.33
CA ASP A 61 -27.63 10.57 18.18
C ASP A 61 -27.89 11.19 16.79
N GLY A 62 -26.86 11.27 15.93
CA GLY A 62 -26.96 11.80 14.58
C GLY A 62 -27.04 13.33 14.46
N HIS A 63 -26.91 14.07 15.57
CA HIS A 63 -26.92 15.54 15.58
C HIS A 63 -25.67 16.16 14.95
N LEU A 64 -24.56 15.44 14.90
CA LEU A 64 -23.34 15.83 14.19
C LEU A 64 -23.02 14.79 13.12
N LYS A 65 -22.79 15.24 11.88
CA LYS A 65 -22.33 14.39 10.77
C LYS A 65 -21.11 15.00 10.10
N ILE A 66 -20.12 14.17 9.81
CA ILE A 66 -18.85 14.56 9.20
C ILE A 66 -18.63 13.68 7.97
N THR A 67 -18.38 14.30 6.83
CA THR A 67 -17.88 13.62 5.63
C THR A 67 -16.40 13.96 5.46
N ILE A 68 -15.56 12.93 5.37
CA ILE A 68 -14.12 13.02 5.18
C ILE A 68 -13.68 12.14 4.01
N THR A 69 -12.60 12.47 3.32
CA THR A 69 -12.00 11.57 2.33
C THR A 69 -11.17 10.48 3.01
N ALA A 70 -10.90 9.37 2.32
CA ALA A 70 -9.92 8.40 2.78
C ALA A 70 -8.50 9.00 2.86
N ASN A 71 -8.20 10.10 2.17
CA ASN A 71 -6.97 10.87 2.36
C ASN A 71 -7.04 11.91 3.51
N ARG A 72 -8.06 11.79 4.38
CA ARG A 72 -8.26 12.60 5.60
C ARG A 72 -8.50 14.09 5.34
N GLU A 73 -9.10 14.42 4.20
CA GLU A 73 -9.57 15.77 3.93
C GLU A 73 -11.05 15.88 4.33
N ILE A 74 -11.38 16.78 5.26
CA ILE A 74 -12.78 17.02 5.66
C ILE A 74 -13.50 17.75 4.53
N LYS A 75 -14.65 17.21 4.09
CA LYS A 75 -15.46 17.78 3.01
C LYS A 75 -16.70 18.48 3.52
N SER A 76 -17.32 17.98 4.58
CA SER A 76 -18.48 18.62 5.19
C SER A 76 -18.58 18.30 6.67
N ILE A 77 -19.18 19.24 7.41
CA ILE A 77 -19.63 19.05 8.77
C ILE A 77 -21.07 19.59 8.82
N THR A 78 -22.02 18.75 9.22
CA THR A 78 -23.42 19.12 9.42
C THR A 78 -23.71 19.06 10.91
N ILE A 79 -24.25 20.15 11.45
CA ILE A 79 -24.51 20.34 12.88
C ILE A 79 -26.00 20.65 13.02
N ASP A 80 -26.68 19.90 13.89
CA ASP A 80 -28.06 20.18 14.27
C ASP A 80 -28.15 21.42 15.16
N ASP A 81 -29.21 22.23 14.99
CA ASP A 81 -29.40 23.49 15.71
C ASP A 81 -29.44 23.31 17.24
N THR A 82 -29.81 22.13 17.73
CA THR A 82 -29.81 21.80 19.16
C THR A 82 -28.41 21.90 19.77
N LEU A 83 -27.37 21.48 19.03
CA LEU A 83 -25.98 21.57 19.49
C LEU A 83 -25.46 23.02 19.53
N LEU A 84 -26.09 23.95 18.81
CA LEU A 84 -25.71 25.36 18.85
C LEU A 84 -26.11 26.05 20.16
N GLN A 85 -27.03 25.44 20.92
CA GLN A 85 -27.49 25.98 22.21
C GLN A 85 -26.53 25.66 23.36
N ASP A 86 -25.72 24.61 23.22
CA ASP A 86 -24.73 24.19 24.21
C ASP A 86 -23.36 24.05 23.55
N LYS A 87 -22.54 25.09 23.72
CA LYS A 87 -21.21 25.16 23.14
C LYS A 87 -20.29 24.04 23.65
N GLU A 88 -20.33 23.71 24.94
CA GLU A 88 -19.45 22.69 25.52
C GLU A 88 -19.79 21.32 24.94
N GLN A 89 -21.09 21.01 24.84
CA GLN A 89 -21.54 19.78 24.21
C GLN A 89 -21.12 19.67 22.73
N LEU A 90 -21.24 20.76 21.97
CA LEU A 90 -20.79 20.79 20.57
C LEU A 90 -19.28 20.55 20.43
N GLU A 91 -18.47 21.17 21.29
CA GLU A 91 -17.02 20.98 21.29
C GLU A 91 -16.65 19.51 21.56
N ASP A 92 -17.28 18.89 22.56
CA ASP A 92 -17.08 17.48 22.88
C ASP A 92 -17.49 16.56 21.71
N TYR A 93 -18.63 16.84 21.09
CA TYR A 93 -19.13 16.07 19.95
C TYR A 93 -18.20 16.16 18.75
N LEU A 94 -17.69 17.37 18.46
CA LEU A 94 -16.72 17.58 17.39
C LEU A 94 -15.45 16.77 17.63
N VAL A 95 -14.87 16.85 18.83
CA VAL A 95 -13.63 16.11 19.17
C VAL A 95 -13.83 14.61 18.99
N ILE A 96 -14.91 14.06 19.54
CA ILE A 96 -15.16 12.60 19.49
C ILE A 96 -15.41 12.16 18.04
N THR A 97 -16.31 12.84 17.33
CA THR A 97 -16.75 12.40 16.00
C THR A 97 -15.69 12.63 14.93
N LEU A 98 -14.93 13.74 14.99
CA LEU A 98 -13.80 13.99 14.08
C LEU A 98 -12.72 12.94 14.23
N ASN A 99 -12.34 12.61 15.47
CA ASN A 99 -11.31 11.59 15.71
C ASN A 99 -11.74 10.22 15.18
N LYS A 100 -13.02 9.85 15.35
CA LYS A 100 -13.57 8.62 14.76
C LYS A 100 -13.51 8.65 13.23
N ALA A 101 -13.92 9.76 12.61
CA ALA A 101 -13.88 9.93 11.16
C ALA A 101 -12.45 9.79 10.62
N ILE A 102 -11.47 10.45 11.27
CA ILE A 102 -10.04 10.38 10.91
C ILE A 102 -9.49 8.97 11.09
N ALA A 103 -9.83 8.28 12.18
CA ALA A 103 -9.40 6.90 12.41
C ALA A 103 -9.95 5.94 11.34
N LYS A 104 -11.23 6.08 10.98
CA LYS A 104 -11.88 5.31 9.92
C LYS A 104 -11.26 5.58 8.56
N ALA A 105 -11.01 6.84 8.23
CA ALA A 105 -10.32 7.24 7.01
C ALA A 105 -8.90 6.67 6.93
N THR A 106 -8.15 6.72 8.03
CA THR A 106 -6.81 6.12 8.13
C THR A 106 -6.85 4.62 7.85
N ASN A 107 -7.78 3.90 8.48
CA ASN A 107 -7.93 2.46 8.30
C ASN A 107 -8.24 2.08 6.85
N VAL A 108 -9.16 2.81 6.21
CA VAL A 108 -9.49 2.59 4.79
C VAL A 108 -8.27 2.86 3.90
N ASN A 109 -7.56 3.96 4.13
CA ASN A 109 -6.36 4.31 3.37
C ASN A 109 -5.28 3.24 3.47
N GLU A 110 -4.93 2.83 4.69
CA GLU A 110 -3.89 1.84 4.96
C GLU A 110 -4.27 0.47 4.38
N THR A 111 -5.53 0.05 4.52
CA THR A 111 -6.02 -1.23 3.98
C THR A 111 -5.90 -1.26 2.46
N GLU A 112 -6.35 -0.20 1.78
CA GLU A 112 -6.32 -0.12 0.31
C GLU A 112 -4.89 -0.06 -0.22
N LEU A 113 -4.00 0.73 0.40
CA LEU A 113 -2.59 0.79 0.01
C LEU A 113 -1.85 -0.53 0.27
N ALA A 114 -2.12 -1.19 1.40
CA ALA A 114 -1.52 -2.48 1.73
C ALA A 114 -1.96 -3.57 0.76
N ALA A 115 -3.24 -3.59 0.36
CA ALA A 115 -3.76 -4.54 -0.62
C ALA A 115 -3.03 -4.40 -1.97
N VAL A 116 -2.90 -3.18 -2.47
CA VAL A 116 -2.23 -2.91 -3.75
C VAL A 116 -0.72 -3.20 -3.69
N ALA A 117 -0.07 -2.86 -2.58
CA ALA A 117 1.34 -3.21 -2.38
C ALA A 117 1.56 -4.73 -2.37
N LYS A 118 0.67 -5.47 -1.70
CA LYS A 118 0.75 -6.95 -1.59
C LYS A 118 0.53 -7.64 -2.93
N GLU A 119 -0.42 -7.19 -3.75
CA GLU A 119 -0.62 -7.72 -5.11
C GLU A 119 0.63 -7.60 -5.99
N GLY A 120 1.42 -6.58 -5.72
CA GLY A 120 2.60 -6.22 -6.49
C GLY A 120 3.91 -6.88 -6.05
N MET A 121 3.95 -7.41 -4.82
CA MET A 121 5.15 -8.05 -4.31
C MET A 121 5.36 -9.42 -5.00
N PRO A 122 6.58 -9.73 -5.47
CA PRO A 122 6.88 -11.07 -5.92
C PRO A 122 6.74 -12.04 -4.72
N ASN A 123 6.20 -13.24 -4.95
CA ASN A 123 6.29 -14.33 -3.98
C ASN A 123 7.77 -14.73 -3.83
N ILE A 124 8.47 -14.11 -2.89
CA ILE A 124 9.85 -14.44 -2.54
C ILE A 124 9.81 -15.50 -1.42
N PRO A 125 10.31 -16.73 -1.67
CA PRO A 125 10.40 -17.75 -0.63
C PRO A 125 11.12 -17.21 0.61
N GLY A 126 10.49 -17.30 1.78
CA GLY A 126 11.05 -16.84 3.06
C GLY A 126 10.67 -15.41 3.48
N MET A 127 10.05 -14.60 2.61
CA MET A 127 9.62 -13.24 2.94
C MET A 127 8.25 -13.20 3.66
N ASP A 128 7.35 -14.15 3.36
CA ASP A 128 6.05 -14.29 4.02
C ASP A 128 6.14 -14.50 5.54
N SER A 129 7.28 -15.02 6.01
CA SER A 129 7.55 -15.24 7.44
C SER A 129 7.97 -13.97 8.19
N MET A 130 8.26 -12.87 7.49
CA MET A 130 8.70 -11.60 8.09
C MET A 130 7.57 -10.58 8.28
N PHE A 131 6.41 -10.79 7.65
CA PHE A 131 5.25 -9.90 7.72
C PHE A 131 4.09 -10.46 8.56
N LYS A 132 4.34 -11.54 9.31
CA LYS A 132 3.41 -12.09 10.31
C LYS A 132 3.64 -11.47 11.67
#